data_AF-A0A7Y7NRS4-F1
#
_entry.id   AF-A0A7Y7NRS4-F1
#
_cell.length_a   1.000
_cell.length_b   1.000
_cell.length_c   1.000
_cell.angle_alpha   90.00
_cell.angle_beta   90.00
_cell.angle_gamma   90.00
#
_symmetry.space_group_name_H-M   'P 1'
#
loop_
_entity.id
_entity.type
_entity.pdbx_description
1 polymer ?
#
loop_
_entity_poly.entity_id
_entity_poly.type
_entity_poly.pdbx_seq_one_letter_code
_entity_poly.pdbx_strand_id
1 'polypeptide(L)'
;MSMVSMKKTLIFIVPLILLFGAFLLVPKVATLSSAHRELLIIAPYLSAVTGMLLSVHFHRGRPFTALLLLNVAYYLYRSYLLEGVTGLAPQGVFLAMLLLIPFNFALLALMREKGVLSVAGRLRLGFIAIQAATVWLVFRHHFEEMLPNLTRRLINVSPLDTLLIPQPLLALSLAFVLLMVILTIRRQAPIESGLLGALAALLIAFAQVTTSDFPPLFCTTAAIIITLSILQDSYNMAFRDDLTGIPSRRALNEALHGVGRRYVIAMLDVDHFKRFNDTHGHDVGDQVLKMVAKKMLSVSGGGKAYRYGGEEFTILFSGKRIADALPHLESVRKNIEEYRLSIRSDDRPKDPKQGEGKRGNRGGSTEVSVTISIGVAEYGEDHGSTAEVMKAADKALYRAKSKGRNQVCT
;
A
#
# COMPACT_ATOMS: atom_id res chain seq x y z
N MET A 1 -10.48 4.35 -18.99
CA MET A 1 -9.56 4.42 -17.84
C MET A 1 -9.28 2.99 -17.37
N SER A 2 -8.04 2.47 -17.42
CA SER A 2 -7.79 1.05 -17.11
C SER A 2 -8.14 0.72 -15.65
N MET A 3 -8.65 -0.49 -15.36
CA MET A 3 -8.92 -0.95 -13.97
C MET A 3 -7.70 -0.80 -13.05
N VAL A 4 -6.49 -0.82 -13.62
CA VAL A 4 -5.24 -0.57 -12.90
C VAL A 4 -5.09 0.89 -12.47
N SER A 5 -5.51 1.86 -13.30
CA SER A 5 -5.53 3.28 -12.95
C SER A 5 -6.54 3.58 -11.84
N MET A 6 -7.73 2.97 -11.91
CA MET A 6 -8.81 3.19 -10.92
C MET A 6 -8.42 2.66 -9.52
N LYS A 7 -7.71 1.53 -9.45
CA LYS A 7 -7.17 0.98 -8.19
C LYS A 7 -6.02 1.81 -7.62
N LYS A 8 -5.24 2.52 -8.46
CA LYS A 8 -4.16 3.42 -8.00
C LYS A 8 -4.71 4.67 -7.33
N THR A 9 -5.82 5.21 -7.83
CA THR A 9 -6.51 6.34 -7.20
C THR A 9 -7.19 5.93 -5.89
N LEU A 10 -7.68 4.69 -5.80
CA LEU A 10 -8.41 4.18 -4.63
C LEU A 10 -7.59 4.23 -3.32
N ILE A 11 -6.26 4.10 -3.41
CA ILE A 11 -5.38 4.16 -2.24
C ILE A 11 -5.41 5.54 -1.57
N PHE A 12 -5.64 6.62 -2.34
CA PHE A 12 -5.77 7.99 -1.83
C PHE A 12 -7.20 8.33 -1.41
N ILE A 13 -8.19 7.63 -1.96
CA ILE A 13 -9.61 7.89 -1.71
C ILE A 13 -9.98 7.58 -0.26
N VAL A 14 -9.50 6.47 0.30
CA VAL A 14 -9.89 6.05 1.66
C VAL A 14 -9.49 7.09 2.72
N PRO A 15 -8.23 7.57 2.81
CA PRO A 15 -7.88 8.62 3.76
C PRO A 15 -8.66 9.92 3.53
N LEU A 16 -8.89 10.31 2.27
CA LEU A 16 -9.63 11.53 1.94
C LEU A 16 -11.10 11.45 2.41
N ILE A 17 -11.77 10.33 2.18
CA ILE A 17 -13.15 10.10 2.64
C ILE A 17 -13.22 10.16 4.17
N LEU A 18 -12.27 9.55 4.86
CA LEU A 18 -12.24 9.53 6.33
C LEU A 18 -11.99 10.93 6.91
N LEU A 19 -11.07 11.69 6.32
CA LEU A 19 -10.82 13.10 6.69
C LEU A 19 -12.05 13.97 6.46
N PHE A 20 -12.70 13.82 5.31
CA PHE A 20 -13.92 14.56 4.98
C PHE A 20 -15.07 14.18 5.92
N GLY A 21 -15.25 12.88 6.19
CA GLY A 21 -16.24 12.38 7.14
C GLY A 21 -16.01 12.93 8.55
N ALA A 22 -14.76 12.95 9.03
CA ALA A 22 -14.39 13.57 10.30
C ALA A 22 -14.75 15.05 10.33
N PHE A 23 -14.44 15.80 9.28
CA PHE A 23 -14.79 17.22 9.18
C PHE A 23 -16.32 17.45 9.27
N LEU A 24 -17.13 16.62 8.60
CA LEU A 24 -18.59 16.69 8.68
C LEU A 24 -19.16 16.32 10.05
N LEU A 25 -18.42 15.56 10.86
CA LEU A 25 -18.85 15.16 12.21
C LEU A 25 -18.55 16.22 13.26
N VAL A 26 -17.61 17.15 13.02
CA VAL A 26 -17.23 18.20 13.99
C VAL A 26 -18.45 18.95 14.57
N PRO A 27 -19.39 19.49 13.75
CA PRO A 27 -20.53 20.24 14.31
C PRO A 27 -21.48 19.37 15.15
N LYS A 28 -21.46 18.05 14.94
CA LYS A 28 -22.29 17.08 15.68
C LYS A 28 -21.68 16.68 17.01
N VAL A 29 -20.40 16.95 17.27
CA VAL A 29 -19.77 16.63 18.56
C VAL A 29 -20.45 17.40 19.69
N ALA A 30 -20.86 18.64 19.43
CA ALA A 30 -21.59 19.46 20.38
C ALA A 30 -22.96 18.87 20.79
N THR A 31 -23.59 18.05 19.94
CA THR A 31 -24.90 17.45 20.23
C THR A 31 -24.81 16.07 20.89
N LEU A 32 -23.59 15.54 21.08
CA LEU A 32 -23.38 14.27 21.76
C LEU A 32 -23.71 14.37 23.26
N SER A 33 -24.37 13.34 23.79
CA SER A 33 -24.54 13.16 25.24
C SER A 33 -23.18 13.05 25.95
N SER A 34 -23.14 13.32 27.26
CA SER A 34 -21.93 13.20 28.09
C SER A 34 -21.17 11.88 27.90
N ALA A 35 -21.85 10.73 27.94
CA ALA A 35 -21.23 9.42 27.77
C ALA A 35 -20.50 9.26 26.41
N HIS A 36 -21.12 9.73 25.33
CA HIS A 36 -20.51 9.71 23.98
C HIS A 36 -19.31 10.66 23.87
N ARG A 37 -19.31 11.78 24.58
CA ARG A 37 -18.16 12.69 24.62
C ARG A 37 -16.97 12.09 25.37
N GLU A 38 -17.22 11.41 26.50
CA GLU A 38 -16.16 10.68 27.21
C GLU A 38 -15.55 9.59 26.33
N LEU A 39 -16.37 8.86 25.58
CA LEU A 39 -15.89 7.87 24.63
C LEU A 39 -15.01 8.51 23.55
N LEU A 40 -15.38 9.68 23.02
CA LEU A 40 -14.59 10.40 22.03
C LEU A 40 -13.22 10.83 22.57
N ILE A 41 -13.12 11.17 23.86
CA ILE A 41 -11.85 11.52 24.50
C ILE A 41 -10.91 10.30 24.56
N ILE A 42 -11.45 9.09 24.77
CA ILE A 42 -10.68 7.85 24.89
C ILE A 42 -10.40 7.21 23.51
N ALA A 43 -11.22 7.50 22.50
CA ALA A 43 -11.17 6.88 21.17
C ALA A 43 -9.79 6.93 20.48
N PRO A 44 -8.98 8.01 20.56
CA PRO A 44 -7.64 8.02 19.97
C PRO A 44 -6.74 6.93 20.56
N TYR A 45 -6.77 6.73 21.88
CA TYR A 45 -5.97 5.71 22.54
C TYR A 45 -6.40 4.30 22.13
N LEU A 46 -7.72 4.04 22.17
CA LEU A 46 -8.25 2.71 21.85
C LEU A 46 -7.97 2.33 20.39
N SER A 47 -8.22 3.26 19.46
CA SER A 47 -7.98 3.04 18.03
C SER A 47 -6.49 2.87 17.73
N ALA A 48 -5.62 3.67 18.37
CA ALA A 48 -4.19 3.56 18.17
C ALA A 48 -3.58 2.28 18.77
N VAL A 49 -4.00 1.88 19.97
CA VAL A 49 -3.57 0.60 20.59
C VAL A 49 -4.00 -0.58 19.71
N THR A 50 -5.22 -0.56 19.18
CA THR A 50 -5.69 -1.59 18.24
C THR A 50 -4.79 -1.67 17.01
N GLY A 51 -4.49 -0.53 16.38
CA GLY A 51 -3.57 -0.48 15.24
C GLY A 51 -2.15 -0.91 15.59
N MET A 52 -1.66 -0.62 16.80
CA MET A 52 -0.33 -1.04 17.28
C MET A 52 -0.26 -2.57 17.46
N LEU A 53 -1.29 -3.19 18.04
CA LEU A 53 -1.38 -4.65 18.17
C LEU A 53 -1.36 -5.34 16.79
N LEU A 54 -2.14 -4.81 15.84
CA LEU A 54 -2.13 -5.30 14.46
C LEU A 54 -0.76 -5.08 13.78
N SER A 55 -0.10 -3.96 14.06
CA SER A 55 1.23 -3.68 13.54
C SER A 55 2.27 -4.68 14.03
N VAL A 56 2.19 -5.09 15.31
CA VAL A 56 3.04 -6.16 15.85
C VAL A 56 2.72 -7.49 15.18
N HIS A 57 1.44 -7.85 15.09
CA HIS A 57 1.00 -9.11 14.47
C HIS A 57 1.46 -9.25 13.01
N PHE A 58 1.31 -8.20 12.20
CA PHE A 58 1.72 -8.18 10.79
C PHE A 58 3.17 -7.75 10.56
N HIS A 59 3.99 -7.64 11.62
CA HIS A 59 5.41 -7.26 11.54
C HIS A 59 5.65 -5.93 10.79
N ARG A 60 4.76 -4.95 10.98
CA ARG A 60 4.82 -3.61 10.39
C ARG A 60 5.35 -2.59 11.41
N GLY A 61 6.63 -2.24 11.32
CA GLY A 61 7.26 -1.34 12.28
C GLY A 61 6.97 0.14 12.03
N ARG A 62 6.83 0.57 10.76
CA ARG A 62 6.58 1.99 10.46
C ARG A 62 5.20 2.46 10.95
N PRO A 63 4.09 1.73 10.69
CA PRO A 63 2.78 2.09 11.22
C PRO A 63 2.71 2.05 12.75
N PHE A 64 3.36 1.07 13.39
CA PHE A 64 3.46 1.00 14.85
C PHE A 64 4.05 2.28 15.44
N THR A 65 5.17 2.74 14.89
CA THR A 65 5.84 3.95 15.35
C THR A 65 4.99 5.20 15.12
N ALA A 66 4.29 5.30 13.98
CA ALA A 66 3.38 6.41 13.72
C ALA A 66 2.21 6.47 14.73
N LEU A 67 1.63 5.32 15.08
CA LEU A 67 0.57 5.22 16.09
C LEU A 67 1.06 5.51 17.50
N LEU A 68 2.30 5.12 17.83
CA LEU A 68 2.94 5.50 19.09
C LEU A 68 3.12 7.02 19.18
N LEU A 69 3.65 7.65 18.12
CA LEU A 69 3.82 9.10 18.06
C LEU A 69 2.47 9.83 18.16
N LEU A 70 1.43 9.32 17.54
CA LEU A 70 0.06 9.83 17.66
C LEU A 70 -0.44 9.77 19.11
N ASN A 71 -0.26 8.65 19.80
CA ASN A 71 -0.65 8.51 21.21
C ASN A 71 0.09 9.48 22.12
N VAL A 72 1.41 9.62 21.91
CA VAL A 72 2.23 10.60 22.65
C VAL A 72 1.75 12.03 22.36
N ALA A 73 1.50 12.37 21.09
CA ALA A 73 0.98 13.67 20.68
C ALA A 73 -0.38 13.99 21.34
N TYR A 74 -1.30 13.02 21.36
CA TYR A 74 -2.61 13.21 21.97
C TYR A 74 -2.55 13.30 23.50
N TYR A 75 -1.65 12.55 24.14
CA TYR A 75 -1.36 12.69 25.57
C TYR A 75 -0.81 14.08 25.92
N LEU A 76 0.14 14.59 25.12
CA LEU A 76 0.72 15.92 25.31
C LEU A 76 -0.34 17.01 25.12
N TYR A 77 -1.21 16.88 24.11
CA TYR A 77 -2.37 17.74 23.92
C TYR A 77 -3.24 17.80 25.19
N ARG A 78 -3.64 16.62 25.70
CA ARG A 78 -4.50 16.55 26.88
C ARG A 78 -3.84 17.08 28.15
N SER A 79 -2.53 16.99 28.25
CA SER A 79 -1.79 17.39 29.47
C SER A 79 -1.45 18.87 29.50
N TYR A 80 -1.23 19.49 28.33
CA TYR A 80 -0.68 20.85 28.25
C TYR A 80 -1.50 21.82 27.42
N LEU A 81 -2.35 21.37 26.49
CA LEU A 81 -2.94 22.23 25.45
C LEU A 81 -4.46 22.39 25.53
N LEU A 82 -5.13 21.76 26.51
CA LEU A 82 -6.60 21.85 26.67
C LEU A 82 -7.08 23.29 26.93
N GLU A 83 -6.31 24.06 27.69
CA GLU A 83 -6.62 25.46 28.04
C GLU A 83 -6.06 26.46 27.01
N GLY A 84 -5.42 25.97 25.94
CA GLY A 84 -4.78 26.77 24.90
C GLY A 84 -3.27 26.61 24.87
N VAL A 85 -2.61 27.50 24.13
CA VAL A 85 -1.14 27.46 23.90
C VAL A 85 -0.39 28.58 24.63
N THR A 86 -1.08 29.31 25.51
CA THR A 86 -0.51 30.42 26.26
C THR A 86 0.33 29.91 27.43
N GLY A 87 1.52 30.49 27.62
CA GLY A 87 2.48 30.08 28.64
C GLY A 87 3.63 29.22 28.10
N LEU A 88 4.73 29.19 28.84
CA LEU A 88 6.00 28.63 28.36
C LEU A 88 5.89 27.13 28.02
N ALA A 89 5.28 26.33 28.91
CA ALA A 89 5.15 24.89 28.72
C ALA A 89 4.16 24.50 27.60
N PRO A 90 2.91 25.02 27.56
CA PRO A 90 1.99 24.77 26.46
C PRO A 90 2.58 25.20 25.10
N GLN A 91 3.20 26.38 25.04
CA GLN A 91 3.81 26.87 23.81
C GLN A 91 4.97 25.97 23.35
N GLY A 92 5.86 25.55 24.25
CA GLY A 92 6.96 24.64 23.92
C GLY A 92 6.49 23.29 23.42
N VAL A 93 5.50 22.69 24.08
CA VAL A 93 4.89 21.42 23.65
C VAL A 93 4.28 21.57 22.26
N PHE A 94 3.51 22.64 22.02
CA PHE A 94 2.88 22.89 20.73
C PHE A 94 3.92 23.04 19.60
N LEU A 95 4.96 23.86 19.80
CA LEU A 95 6.02 24.05 18.80
C LEU A 95 6.81 22.76 18.54
N ALA A 96 7.11 21.98 19.59
CA ALA A 96 7.77 20.69 19.45
C ALA A 96 6.93 19.70 18.65
N MET A 97 5.61 19.63 18.89
CA MET A 97 4.70 18.78 18.14
C MET A 97 4.63 19.16 16.66
N LEU A 98 4.54 20.46 16.35
CA LEU A 98 4.53 20.98 14.97
C LEU A 98 5.81 20.65 14.20
N LEU A 99 6.96 20.61 14.88
CA LEU A 99 8.23 20.26 14.25
C LEU A 99 8.41 18.73 14.13
N LEU A 100 8.26 18.02 15.24
CA LEU A 100 8.65 16.62 15.34
C LEU A 100 7.68 15.67 14.64
N ILE A 101 6.39 15.97 14.59
CA ILE A 101 5.41 15.04 14.00
C ILE A 101 5.58 14.96 12.47
N PRO A 102 5.56 16.06 11.71
CA PRO A 102 5.82 16.01 10.27
C PRO A 102 7.22 15.45 9.94
N PHE A 103 8.24 15.83 10.71
CA PHE A 103 9.59 15.31 10.57
C PHE A 103 9.63 13.77 10.72
N ASN A 104 9.05 13.24 11.80
CA ASN A 104 9.08 11.81 12.06
C ASN A 104 8.23 11.03 11.05
N PHE A 105 7.09 11.55 10.62
CA PHE A 105 6.29 10.91 9.56
C PHE A 105 7.06 10.85 8.24
N ALA A 106 7.75 11.94 7.85
CA ALA A 106 8.61 11.95 6.67
C ALA A 106 9.79 10.97 6.79
N LEU A 107 10.43 10.91 7.97
CA LEU A 107 11.48 9.93 8.24
C LEU A 107 10.96 8.49 8.10
N LEU A 108 9.79 8.20 8.71
CA LEU A 108 9.14 6.91 8.57
C LEU A 108 8.81 6.58 7.11
N ALA A 109 8.43 7.56 6.29
CA ALA A 109 8.21 7.37 4.85
C ALA A 109 9.49 7.03 4.08
N LEU A 110 10.65 7.57 4.48
CA LEU A 110 11.93 7.26 3.82
C LEU A 110 12.47 5.87 4.19
N MET A 111 12.15 5.37 5.39
CA MET A 111 12.66 4.10 5.89
C MET A 111 12.08 2.88 5.17
N ARG A 112 12.88 1.80 5.12
CA ARG A 112 12.41 0.47 4.71
C ARG A 112 11.55 -0.15 5.80
N GLU A 113 10.54 -0.92 5.39
CA GLU A 113 9.70 -1.66 6.33
C GLU A 113 10.50 -2.78 7.00
N LYS A 114 10.42 -2.83 8.33
CA LYS A 114 11.05 -3.86 9.18
C LYS A 114 10.21 -3.97 10.44
N GLY A 115 10.05 -5.19 10.97
CA GLY A 115 9.22 -5.46 12.13
C GLY A 115 9.60 -4.68 13.38
N VAL A 116 8.62 -4.49 14.27
CA VAL A 116 8.74 -3.73 15.52
C VAL A 116 9.87 -4.26 16.41
N LEU A 117 9.95 -5.59 16.58
CA LEU A 117 10.94 -6.27 17.42
C LEU A 117 12.30 -6.47 16.73
N SER A 118 12.46 -5.99 15.49
CA SER A 118 13.75 -6.07 14.79
C SER A 118 14.77 -5.09 15.39
N VAL A 119 16.06 -5.29 15.10
CA VAL A 119 17.13 -4.33 15.45
C VAL A 119 16.78 -2.93 14.95
N ALA A 120 16.30 -2.82 13.71
CA ALA A 120 15.89 -1.54 13.14
C ALA A 120 14.69 -0.93 13.87
N GLY A 121 13.73 -1.74 14.32
CA GLY A 121 12.60 -1.29 15.12
C GLY A 121 13.06 -0.71 16.47
N ARG A 122 13.95 -1.41 17.17
CA ARG A 122 14.55 -0.91 18.42
C ARG A 122 15.35 0.38 18.22
N LEU A 123 16.14 0.47 17.15
CA LEU A 123 16.88 1.70 16.81
C LEU A 123 15.93 2.88 16.54
N ARG A 124 14.78 2.66 15.89
CA ARG A 124 13.77 3.73 15.69
C ARG A 124 13.20 4.23 17.01
N LEU A 125 12.85 3.32 17.92
CA LEU A 125 12.33 3.70 19.24
C LEU A 125 13.39 4.44 20.07
N GLY A 126 14.64 3.97 20.03
CA GLY A 126 15.76 4.66 20.65
C GLY A 126 15.97 6.06 20.08
N PHE A 127 15.85 6.23 18.76
CA PHE A 127 15.95 7.55 18.11
C PHE A 127 14.83 8.50 18.58
N ILE A 128 13.58 8.04 18.68
CA ILE A 128 12.47 8.85 19.22
C ILE A 128 12.69 9.21 20.69
N ALA A 129 13.20 8.28 21.49
CA ALA A 129 13.52 8.55 22.90
C ALA A 129 14.62 9.61 23.03
N ILE A 130 15.65 9.54 22.20
CA ILE A 130 16.71 10.56 22.13
C ILE A 130 16.12 11.91 21.73
N GLN A 131 15.24 11.97 20.72
CA GLN A 131 14.58 13.21 20.34
C GLN A 131 13.75 13.81 21.48
N ALA A 132 12.99 12.99 22.21
CA ALA A 132 12.23 13.44 23.36
C ALA A 132 13.14 14.00 24.47
N ALA A 133 14.26 13.32 24.76
CA ALA A 133 15.27 13.78 25.71
C ALA A 133 15.92 15.11 25.28
N THR A 134 16.25 15.24 23.99
CA THR A 134 16.80 16.48 23.42
C THR A 134 15.79 17.63 23.53
N VAL A 135 14.52 17.41 23.18
CA VAL A 135 13.48 18.44 23.34
C VAL A 135 13.33 18.83 24.79
N TRP A 136 13.34 17.87 25.73
CA TRP A 136 13.26 18.17 27.15
C TRP A 136 14.45 19.00 27.66
N LEU A 137 15.67 18.67 27.25
CA LEU A 137 16.88 19.43 27.59
C LEU A 137 16.85 20.85 27.01
N VAL A 138 16.52 20.99 25.72
CA VAL A 138 16.38 22.30 25.06
C VAL A 138 15.28 23.11 25.71
N PHE A 139 14.15 22.47 26.04
CA PHE A 139 13.04 23.12 26.72
C PHE A 139 13.48 23.72 28.07
N ARG A 140 14.29 22.98 28.83
CA ARG A 140 14.76 23.38 30.16
C ARG A 140 15.82 24.47 30.14
N HIS A 141 16.70 24.51 29.14
CA HIS A 141 17.92 25.34 29.17
C HIS A 141 17.97 26.45 28.13
N HIS A 142 17.31 26.30 26.97
CA HIS A 142 17.52 27.18 25.81
C HIS A 142 16.22 27.66 25.13
N PHE A 143 15.05 27.26 25.64
CA PHE A 143 13.79 27.50 24.92
C PHE A 143 13.45 28.98 24.78
N GLU A 144 13.64 29.77 25.84
CA GLU A 144 13.39 31.22 25.80
C GLU A 144 14.28 31.92 24.78
N GLU A 145 15.55 31.51 24.65
CA GLU A 145 16.48 32.04 23.66
C GLU A 145 16.09 31.65 22.21
N MET A 146 15.54 30.45 22.03
CA MET A 146 15.12 29.95 20.72
C MET A 146 13.76 30.50 20.26
N LEU A 147 12.90 30.90 21.20
CA LEU A 147 11.52 31.26 20.93
C LEU A 147 11.37 32.34 19.84
N PRO A 148 12.11 33.47 19.87
CA PRO A 148 11.98 34.53 18.85
C PRO A 148 12.31 34.02 17.44
N ASN A 149 13.27 33.10 17.32
CA ASN A 149 13.66 32.53 16.04
C ASN A 149 12.62 31.54 15.50
N LEU A 150 11.97 30.77 16.38
CA LEU A 150 10.91 29.84 16.02
C LEU A 150 9.61 30.56 15.65
N THR A 151 9.33 31.71 16.27
CA THR A 151 8.11 32.50 16.04
C THR A 151 8.29 33.69 15.11
N ARG A 152 9.48 33.87 14.51
CA ARG A 152 9.75 35.01 13.61
C ARG A 152 8.81 35.02 12.40
N ARG A 153 8.43 36.22 11.97
CA ARG A 153 7.72 36.43 10.70
C ARG A 153 8.72 36.35 9.56
N LEU A 154 8.45 35.49 8.59
CA LEU A 154 9.26 35.36 7.37
C LEU A 154 8.72 36.27 6.26
N ILE A 155 7.39 36.34 6.13
CA ILE A 155 6.68 37.11 5.11
C ILE A 155 5.51 37.83 5.78
N ASN A 156 5.33 39.12 5.49
CA ASN A 156 4.23 39.91 6.01
C ASN A 156 2.99 39.73 5.12
N VAL A 157 2.19 38.69 5.38
CA VAL A 157 0.92 38.43 4.67
C VAL A 157 -0.19 38.23 5.70
N SER A 158 -1.21 39.09 5.64
CA SER A 158 -2.28 39.14 6.65
C SER A 158 -2.95 37.80 6.98
N PRO A 159 -3.25 36.88 6.03
CA PRO A 159 -3.84 35.59 6.36
C PRO A 159 -2.92 34.69 7.18
N LEU A 160 -1.59 34.75 6.96
CA LEU A 160 -0.62 33.90 7.68
C LEU A 160 -0.47 34.33 9.14
N ASP A 161 -0.71 35.61 9.44
CA ASP A 161 -0.61 36.13 10.80
C ASP A 161 -1.81 35.72 11.68
N THR A 162 -2.91 35.26 11.06
CA THR A 162 -4.07 34.72 11.80
C THR A 162 -3.89 33.25 12.20
N LEU A 163 -2.88 32.57 11.64
CA LEU A 163 -2.62 31.17 11.96
C LEU A 163 -1.92 31.05 13.31
N LEU A 164 -2.35 30.07 14.11
CA LEU A 164 -1.68 29.71 15.36
C LEU A 164 -0.26 29.15 15.13
N ILE A 165 0.00 28.61 13.93
CA ILE A 165 1.24 27.94 13.56
C ILE A 165 2.25 29.00 13.07
N PRO A 166 3.44 29.09 13.69
CA PRO A 166 4.48 30.02 13.23
C PRO A 166 4.97 29.72 11.81
N GLN A 167 5.26 30.77 11.04
CA GLN A 167 5.63 30.67 9.63
C GLN A 167 6.86 29.75 9.36
N PRO A 168 7.95 29.76 10.17
CA PRO A 168 9.09 28.86 9.95
C PRO A 168 8.70 27.38 10.10
N LEU A 169 7.89 27.05 11.10
CA LEU A 169 7.43 25.67 11.34
C LEU A 169 6.39 25.24 10.32
N LEU A 170 5.54 26.17 9.85
CA LEU A 170 4.62 25.93 8.75
C LEU A 170 5.39 25.57 7.47
N ALA A 171 6.41 26.35 7.11
CA ALA A 171 7.24 26.09 5.93
C ALA A 171 7.93 24.72 5.99
N LEU A 172 8.51 24.35 7.15
CA LEU A 172 9.11 23.03 7.35
C LEU A 172 8.07 21.91 7.25
N SER A 173 6.90 22.08 7.88
CA SER A 173 5.80 21.12 7.81
C SER A 173 5.34 20.89 6.37
N LEU A 174 5.19 21.96 5.59
CA LEU A 174 4.83 21.89 4.17
C LEU A 174 5.89 21.17 3.35
N ALA A 175 7.18 21.38 3.64
CA ALA A 175 8.26 20.66 2.97
C ALA A 175 8.21 19.14 3.25
N PHE A 176 7.95 18.74 4.49
CA PHE A 176 7.78 17.33 4.85
C PHE A 176 6.51 16.71 4.21
N VAL A 177 5.41 17.45 4.19
CA VAL A 177 4.18 17.02 3.50
C VAL A 177 4.43 16.85 2.00
N LEU A 178 5.12 17.80 1.35
CA LEU A 178 5.45 17.70 -0.07
C LEU A 178 6.32 16.46 -0.36
N LEU A 179 7.33 16.21 0.46
CA LEU A 179 8.16 15.01 0.36
C LEU A 179 7.30 13.74 0.48
N MET A 180 6.41 13.68 1.48
CA MET A 180 5.49 12.57 1.69
C MET A 180 4.55 12.34 0.50
N VAL A 181 4.01 13.42 -0.09
CA VAL A 181 3.17 13.35 -1.30
C VAL A 181 3.96 12.74 -2.45
N ILE A 182 5.18 13.22 -2.71
CA ILE A 182 6.06 12.69 -3.76
C ILE A 182 6.35 11.19 -3.54
N LEU A 183 6.69 10.80 -2.30
CA LEU A 183 6.96 9.41 -1.96
C LEU A 183 5.72 8.52 -2.15
N THR A 184 4.54 9.01 -1.75
CA THR A 184 3.29 8.25 -1.88
C THR A 184 2.91 8.05 -3.35
N ILE A 185 3.03 9.10 -4.18
CA ILE A 185 2.78 9.01 -5.63
C ILE A 185 3.76 8.03 -6.31
N ARG A 186 5.02 8.03 -5.91
CA ARG A 186 6.06 7.15 -6.47
C ARG A 186 5.90 5.69 -6.05
N ARG A 187 5.61 5.43 -4.77
CA ARG A 187 5.57 4.06 -4.21
C ARG A 187 4.23 3.37 -4.37
N GLN A 188 3.13 4.12 -4.42
CA GLN A 188 1.77 3.58 -4.62
C GLN A 188 1.39 2.45 -3.66
N ALA A 189 1.87 2.51 -2.42
CA ALA A 189 1.62 1.49 -1.40
C ALA A 189 0.60 1.99 -0.36
N PRO A 190 -0.31 1.13 0.15
CA PRO A 190 -1.34 1.52 1.11
C PRO A 190 -0.77 2.21 2.36
N ILE A 191 0.33 1.70 2.91
CA ILE A 191 0.98 2.26 4.11
C ILE A 191 1.44 3.71 3.87
N GLU A 192 1.96 4.05 2.69
CA GLU A 192 2.42 5.41 2.39
C GLU A 192 1.25 6.40 2.39
N SER A 193 0.14 6.01 1.78
CA SER A 193 -1.09 6.81 1.78
C SER A 193 -1.71 6.92 3.17
N GLY A 194 -1.66 5.84 3.96
CA GLY A 194 -2.09 5.83 5.35
C GLY A 194 -1.29 6.81 6.21
N LEU A 195 0.04 6.79 6.09
CA LEU A 195 0.92 7.73 6.81
C LEU A 195 0.66 9.18 6.39
N LEU A 196 0.49 9.44 5.08
CA LEU A 196 0.17 10.79 4.58
C LEU A 196 -1.19 11.29 5.10
N GLY A 197 -2.22 10.45 5.02
CA GLY A 197 -3.55 10.79 5.50
C GLY A 197 -3.61 11.02 7.01
N ALA A 198 -2.87 10.22 7.78
CA ALA A 198 -2.75 10.42 9.22
C ALA A 198 -1.97 11.69 9.58
N LEU A 199 -0.90 12.02 8.85
CA LEU A 199 -0.21 13.30 9.02
C LEU A 199 -1.15 14.47 8.72
N ALA A 200 -1.94 14.40 7.64
CA ALA A 200 -2.93 15.43 7.34
C ALA A 200 -3.98 15.58 8.46
N ALA A 201 -4.50 14.48 9.01
CA ALA A 201 -5.40 14.50 10.15
C ALA A 201 -4.75 15.17 11.39
N LEU A 202 -3.51 14.81 11.72
CA LEU A 202 -2.78 15.41 12.84
C LEU A 202 -2.51 16.91 12.63
N LEU A 203 -2.16 17.33 11.43
CA LEU A 203 -1.99 18.75 11.11
C LEU A 203 -3.29 19.53 11.23
N ILE A 204 -4.44 18.96 10.83
CA ILE A 204 -5.75 19.57 11.05
C ILE A 204 -6.07 19.67 12.54
N ALA A 205 -5.79 18.62 13.32
CA ALA A 205 -5.95 18.63 14.77
C ALA A 205 -5.13 19.76 15.43
N PHE A 206 -3.87 19.95 15.01
CA PHE A 206 -3.01 20.99 15.59
C PHE A 206 -3.34 22.40 15.11
N ALA A 207 -3.81 22.55 13.87
CA ALA A 207 -4.29 23.84 13.37
C ALA A 207 -5.53 24.33 14.15
N GLN A 208 -6.30 23.40 14.73
CA GLN A 208 -7.50 23.66 15.53
C GLN A 208 -7.34 23.22 16.99
N VAL A 209 -6.12 23.28 17.53
CA VAL A 209 -5.79 22.72 18.85
C VAL A 209 -6.61 23.34 19.99
N THR A 210 -7.00 24.61 19.85
CA THR A 210 -7.82 25.34 20.84
C THR A 210 -9.30 24.97 20.77
N THR A 211 -9.73 24.27 19.73
CA THR A 211 -11.11 23.83 19.56
C THR A 211 -11.23 22.40 20.08
N SER A 212 -11.74 22.23 21.31
CA SER A 212 -11.74 20.96 22.05
C SER A 212 -12.28 19.72 21.31
N ASP A 213 -13.17 19.91 20.34
CA ASP A 213 -13.77 18.83 19.56
C ASP A 213 -12.85 18.28 18.43
N PHE A 214 -11.91 19.09 17.92
CA PHE A 214 -11.08 18.71 16.77
C PHE A 214 -10.01 17.65 17.12
N PRO A 215 -9.15 17.84 18.14
CA PRO A 215 -8.06 16.91 18.38
C PRO A 215 -8.49 15.46 18.66
N PRO A 216 -9.50 15.18 19.50
CA PRO A 216 -9.99 13.81 19.72
C PRO A 216 -10.49 13.14 18.43
N LEU A 217 -11.26 13.87 17.62
CA LEU A 217 -11.87 13.35 16.40
C LEU A 217 -10.82 13.07 15.31
N PHE A 218 -9.93 14.02 15.06
CA PHE A 218 -8.91 13.89 14.02
C PHE A 218 -7.77 12.95 14.44
N CYS A 219 -7.40 12.85 15.72
CA CYS A 219 -6.45 11.83 16.18
C CYS A 219 -7.04 10.42 16.04
N THR A 220 -8.32 10.23 16.36
CA THR A 220 -9.01 8.94 16.11
C THR A 220 -9.03 8.61 14.61
N THR A 221 -9.33 9.60 13.77
CA THR A 221 -9.32 9.46 12.32
C THR A 221 -7.94 9.07 11.79
N ALA A 222 -6.87 9.71 12.28
CA ALA A 222 -5.49 9.36 11.95
C ALA A 222 -5.16 7.91 12.31
N ALA A 223 -5.54 7.46 13.50
CA ALA A 223 -5.33 6.09 13.96
C ALA A 223 -6.09 5.06 13.11
N ILE A 224 -7.36 5.37 12.75
CA ILE A 224 -8.17 4.52 11.86
C ILE A 224 -7.54 4.45 10.46
N ILE A 225 -7.10 5.58 9.89
CA ILE A 225 -6.45 5.63 8.58
C ILE A 225 -5.22 4.71 8.55
N ILE A 226 -4.34 4.81 9.57
CA ILE A 226 -3.16 3.95 9.65
C ILE A 226 -3.59 2.48 9.80
N THR A 227 -4.55 2.19 10.67
CA THR A 227 -5.04 0.83 10.92
C THR A 227 -5.60 0.16 9.66
N LEU A 228 -6.42 0.89 8.89
CA LEU A 228 -6.95 0.41 7.62
C LEU A 228 -5.85 0.22 6.58
N SER A 229 -4.81 1.08 6.57
CA SER A 229 -3.68 0.90 5.66
C SER A 229 -2.91 -0.41 5.94
N ILE A 230 -2.79 -0.82 7.20
CA ILE A 230 -2.18 -2.10 7.60
C ILE A 230 -3.03 -3.27 7.09
N LEU A 231 -4.35 -3.20 7.28
CA LEU A 231 -5.28 -4.24 6.81
C LEU A 231 -5.28 -4.37 5.28
N GLN A 232 -5.30 -3.24 4.56
CA GLN A 232 -5.26 -3.23 3.10
C GLN A 232 -3.94 -3.80 2.56
N ASP A 233 -2.82 -3.45 3.20
CA ASP A 233 -1.50 -3.95 2.85
C ASP A 233 -1.37 -5.46 3.13
N SER A 234 -1.85 -5.92 4.28
CA SER A 234 -1.91 -7.35 4.64
C SER A 234 -2.77 -8.16 3.67
N TYR A 235 -3.94 -7.63 3.29
CA TYR A 235 -4.79 -8.23 2.28
C TYR A 235 -4.08 -8.34 0.92
N ASN A 236 -3.42 -7.26 0.47
CA ASN A 236 -2.71 -7.28 -0.81
C ASN A 236 -1.60 -8.34 -0.84
N MET A 237 -0.82 -8.49 0.24
CA MET A 237 0.21 -9.53 0.34
C MET A 237 -0.37 -10.96 0.34
N ALA A 238 -1.54 -11.16 0.97
CA ALA A 238 -2.15 -12.48 1.05
C ALA A 238 -2.81 -12.93 -0.27
N PHE A 239 -3.38 -11.99 -1.02
CA PHE A 239 -4.29 -12.28 -2.14
C PHE A 239 -3.73 -11.89 -3.51
N ARG A 240 -2.52 -11.33 -3.59
CA ARG A 240 -1.83 -11.10 -4.86
C ARG A 240 -0.49 -11.81 -4.89
N ASP A 241 -0.08 -12.18 -6.09
CA ASP A 241 1.24 -12.70 -6.34
C ASP A 241 2.27 -11.56 -6.48
N ASP A 242 3.37 -11.64 -5.74
CA ASP A 242 4.38 -10.57 -5.67
C ASP A 242 5.11 -10.35 -7.01
N LEU A 243 5.31 -11.40 -7.81
CA LEU A 243 6.04 -11.31 -9.07
C LEU A 243 5.18 -10.71 -10.19
N THR A 244 3.96 -11.24 -10.34
CA THR A 244 3.09 -10.97 -11.49
C THR A 244 2.00 -9.93 -11.19
N GLY A 245 1.70 -9.69 -9.91
CA GLY A 245 0.70 -8.72 -9.45
C GLY A 245 -0.76 -9.13 -9.67
N ILE A 246 -1.02 -10.29 -10.27
CA ILE A 246 -2.37 -10.86 -10.43
C ILE A 246 -2.81 -11.57 -9.13
N PRO A 247 -4.10 -11.86 -8.95
CA PRO A 247 -4.59 -12.62 -7.81
C PRO A 247 -3.85 -13.95 -7.57
N SER A 248 -3.54 -14.27 -6.32
CA SER A 248 -2.80 -15.48 -5.94
C SER A 248 -3.73 -16.71 -5.86
N ARG A 249 -3.15 -17.90 -5.62
CA ARG A 249 -3.90 -19.12 -5.32
C ARG A 249 -4.89 -18.96 -4.16
N ARG A 250 -4.56 -18.14 -3.16
CA ARG A 250 -5.47 -17.85 -2.05
C ARG A 250 -6.72 -17.11 -2.53
N ALA A 251 -6.56 -16.15 -3.44
CA ALA A 251 -7.68 -15.45 -4.06
C ALA A 251 -8.51 -16.34 -4.99
N LEU A 252 -7.88 -17.31 -5.66
CA LEU A 252 -8.60 -18.33 -6.44
C LEU A 252 -9.49 -19.16 -5.52
N ASN A 253 -8.95 -19.69 -4.43
CA ASN A 253 -9.71 -20.52 -3.49
C ASN A 253 -10.92 -19.77 -2.92
N GLU A 254 -10.74 -18.50 -2.52
CA GLU A 254 -11.85 -17.65 -2.06
C GLU A 254 -12.90 -17.44 -3.17
N ALA A 255 -12.47 -17.17 -4.40
CA ALA A 255 -13.39 -17.00 -5.52
C ALA A 255 -14.17 -18.30 -5.81
N LEU A 256 -13.55 -19.47 -5.68
CA LEU A 256 -14.18 -20.77 -5.86
C LEU A 256 -15.22 -21.08 -4.76
N HIS A 257 -15.05 -20.58 -3.54
CA HIS A 257 -16.08 -20.72 -2.50
C HIS A 257 -17.38 -19.95 -2.85
N GLY A 258 -17.27 -18.84 -3.60
CA GLY A 258 -18.41 -17.97 -3.96
C GLY A 258 -18.92 -18.11 -5.39
N VAL A 259 -18.38 -19.02 -6.20
CA VAL A 259 -18.63 -19.05 -7.66
C VAL A 259 -20.00 -19.63 -8.05
N GLY A 260 -20.69 -20.29 -7.12
CA GLY A 260 -21.94 -21.00 -7.38
C GLY A 260 -21.74 -22.34 -8.08
N ARG A 261 -22.81 -22.85 -8.71
CA ARG A 261 -22.86 -24.21 -9.31
C ARG A 261 -22.76 -24.21 -10.85
N ARG A 262 -22.24 -23.13 -11.44
CA ARG A 262 -22.01 -23.06 -12.89
C ARG A 262 -20.75 -22.25 -13.12
N TYR A 263 -19.68 -22.92 -13.48
CA TYR A 263 -18.40 -22.28 -13.75
C TYR A 263 -17.47 -23.19 -14.55
N VAL A 264 -16.47 -22.57 -15.17
CA VAL A 264 -15.39 -23.26 -15.85
C VAL A 264 -14.06 -22.86 -15.22
N ILE A 265 -13.20 -23.84 -15.00
CA ILE A 265 -11.81 -23.65 -14.58
C ILE A 265 -10.92 -24.04 -15.74
N ALA A 266 -9.98 -23.16 -16.09
CA ALA A 266 -8.87 -23.48 -16.96
C ALA A 266 -7.57 -23.46 -16.16
N MET A 267 -6.79 -24.54 -16.17
CA MET A 267 -5.42 -24.59 -15.70
C MET A 267 -4.46 -24.37 -16.87
N LEU A 268 -3.43 -23.55 -16.65
CA LEU A 268 -2.48 -23.11 -17.66
C LEU A 268 -1.07 -23.33 -17.14
N ASP A 269 -0.15 -23.67 -18.03
CA ASP A 269 1.27 -23.84 -17.73
C ASP A 269 2.13 -23.34 -18.90
N VAL A 270 3.24 -22.70 -18.57
CA VAL A 270 4.19 -22.18 -19.57
C VAL A 270 5.05 -23.33 -20.10
N ASP A 271 4.93 -23.58 -21.40
CA ASP A 271 5.59 -24.72 -22.03
C ASP A 271 7.11 -24.58 -21.96
N HIS A 272 7.78 -25.66 -21.56
CA HIS A 272 9.24 -25.74 -21.48
C HIS A 272 9.89 -24.68 -20.57
N PHE A 273 9.17 -24.15 -19.58
CA PHE A 273 9.66 -23.06 -18.73
C PHE A 273 10.98 -23.37 -18.00
N LYS A 274 11.17 -24.61 -17.53
CA LYS A 274 12.45 -25.04 -16.94
C LYS A 274 13.61 -24.89 -17.92
N ARG A 275 13.47 -25.44 -19.14
CA ARG A 275 14.50 -25.34 -20.20
C ARG A 275 14.74 -23.88 -20.61
N PHE A 276 13.68 -23.07 -20.61
CA PHE A 276 13.79 -21.64 -20.87
C PHE A 276 14.66 -20.94 -19.81
N ASN A 277 14.41 -21.20 -18.53
CA ASN A 277 15.22 -20.67 -17.43
C ASN A 277 16.67 -21.16 -17.48
N ASP A 278 16.88 -22.44 -17.81
CA ASP A 278 18.22 -23.02 -17.95
C ASP A 278 19.00 -22.33 -19.09
N THR A 279 18.31 -21.81 -20.11
CA THR A 279 18.92 -21.15 -21.28
C THR A 279 19.11 -19.63 -21.09
N HIS A 280 18.15 -18.95 -20.47
CA HIS A 280 18.09 -17.48 -20.42
C HIS A 280 18.23 -16.88 -19.01
N GLY A 281 18.29 -17.72 -17.97
CA GLY A 281 18.36 -17.30 -16.58
C GLY A 281 17.00 -16.94 -15.97
N HIS A 282 16.94 -17.01 -14.64
CA HIS A 282 15.71 -16.79 -13.88
C HIS A 282 15.15 -15.37 -14.02
N ASP A 283 16.00 -14.34 -14.15
CA ASP A 283 15.54 -12.96 -14.32
C ASP A 283 14.75 -12.75 -15.61
N VAL A 284 15.12 -13.46 -16.69
CA VAL A 284 14.36 -13.45 -17.95
C VAL A 284 13.09 -14.30 -17.81
N GLY A 285 13.16 -15.43 -17.11
CA GLY A 285 11.98 -16.23 -16.74
C GLY A 285 10.92 -15.42 -16.00
N ASP A 286 11.32 -14.60 -15.04
CA ASP A 286 10.46 -13.70 -14.30
C ASP A 286 9.77 -12.66 -15.20
N GLN A 287 10.47 -12.15 -16.21
CA GLN A 287 9.90 -11.27 -17.22
C GLN A 287 8.85 -11.98 -18.08
N VAL A 288 9.09 -13.24 -18.44
CA VAL A 288 8.13 -14.08 -19.15
C VAL A 288 6.87 -14.29 -18.32
N LEU A 289 6.99 -14.65 -17.04
CA LEU A 289 5.83 -14.85 -16.16
C LEU A 289 5.00 -13.57 -16.00
N LYS A 290 5.66 -12.41 -15.86
CA LYS A 290 4.97 -11.10 -15.85
C LYS A 290 4.24 -10.81 -17.15
N MET A 291 4.83 -11.17 -18.29
CA MET A 291 4.23 -11.01 -19.61
C MET A 291 2.99 -11.90 -19.77
N VAL A 292 3.12 -13.19 -19.44
CA VAL A 292 2.02 -14.16 -19.48
C VAL A 292 0.85 -13.68 -18.62
N ALA A 293 1.12 -13.30 -17.37
CA ALA A 293 0.11 -12.76 -16.47
C ALA A 293 -0.59 -11.51 -17.04
N LYS A 294 0.17 -10.59 -17.66
CA LYS A 294 -0.39 -9.39 -18.30
C LYS A 294 -1.30 -9.73 -19.48
N LYS A 295 -0.95 -10.73 -20.28
CA LYS A 295 -1.79 -11.22 -21.40
C LYS A 295 -3.05 -11.91 -20.88
N MET A 296 -2.93 -12.71 -19.82
CA MET A 296 -4.09 -13.35 -19.18
C MET A 296 -5.08 -12.35 -18.58
N LEU A 297 -4.62 -11.19 -18.07
CA LEU A 297 -5.52 -10.12 -17.61
C LEU A 297 -6.42 -9.54 -18.71
N SER A 298 -6.10 -9.75 -19.98
CA SER A 298 -6.93 -9.34 -21.12
C SER A 298 -7.93 -10.41 -21.58
N VAL A 299 -8.07 -11.51 -20.83
CA VAL A 299 -9.08 -12.53 -21.13
C VAL A 299 -10.48 -11.90 -21.15
N SER A 300 -11.21 -12.15 -22.22
CA SER A 300 -12.59 -11.68 -22.42
C SER A 300 -13.60 -12.71 -21.87
N GLY A 301 -14.90 -12.47 -22.05
CA GLY A 301 -15.94 -13.43 -21.63
C GLY A 301 -16.19 -13.51 -20.11
N GLY A 302 -15.61 -12.59 -19.32
CA GLY A 302 -15.76 -12.57 -17.87
C GLY A 302 -14.76 -13.47 -17.11
N GLY A 303 -13.74 -14.00 -17.79
CA GLY A 303 -12.68 -14.78 -17.15
C GLY A 303 -11.86 -13.95 -16.16
N LYS A 304 -11.49 -14.56 -15.03
CA LYS A 304 -10.60 -13.97 -14.03
C LYS A 304 -9.32 -14.79 -13.93
N ALA A 305 -8.17 -14.16 -14.16
CA ALA A 305 -6.86 -14.79 -14.10
C ALA A 305 -6.29 -14.82 -12.68
N TYR A 306 -5.63 -15.92 -12.32
CA TYR A 306 -4.98 -16.17 -11.04
C TYR A 306 -3.62 -16.84 -11.29
N ARG A 307 -2.64 -16.61 -10.41
CA ARG A 307 -1.41 -17.42 -10.38
C ARG A 307 -1.58 -18.55 -9.36
N TYR A 308 -1.40 -19.79 -9.79
CA TYR A 308 -1.60 -20.96 -8.94
C TYR A 308 -0.31 -21.33 -8.18
N GLY A 309 0.84 -21.27 -8.83
CA GLY A 309 2.15 -21.50 -8.22
C GLY A 309 3.23 -21.72 -9.29
N GLY A 310 4.47 -21.31 -9.04
CA GLY A 310 5.54 -21.44 -10.04
C GLY A 310 5.16 -20.80 -11.38
N GLU A 311 5.17 -21.60 -12.45
CA GLU A 311 4.77 -21.28 -13.82
C GLU A 311 3.30 -21.59 -14.14
N GLU A 312 2.53 -22.03 -13.15
CA GLU A 312 1.13 -22.44 -13.31
C GLU A 312 0.18 -21.27 -13.03
N PHE A 313 -0.83 -21.15 -13.89
CA PHE A 313 -1.87 -20.14 -13.80
C PHE A 313 -3.27 -20.78 -13.91
N THR A 314 -4.29 -20.00 -13.56
CA THR A 314 -5.68 -20.42 -13.64
C THR A 314 -6.54 -19.30 -14.18
N ILE A 315 -7.55 -19.62 -14.99
CA ILE A 315 -8.63 -18.71 -15.34
C ILE A 315 -9.96 -19.29 -14.87
N LEU A 316 -10.73 -18.51 -14.11
CA LEU A 316 -12.07 -18.87 -13.64
C LEU A 316 -13.12 -18.08 -14.42
N PHE A 317 -14.09 -18.78 -15.02
CA PHE A 317 -15.26 -18.19 -15.63
C PHE A 317 -16.51 -18.51 -14.81
N SER A 318 -17.06 -17.51 -14.13
CA SER A 318 -18.30 -17.65 -13.35
C SER A 318 -19.52 -17.63 -14.26
N GLY A 319 -20.47 -18.55 -14.07
CA GLY A 319 -21.72 -18.61 -14.83
C GLY A 319 -21.60 -19.07 -16.28
N LYS A 320 -20.46 -19.67 -16.68
CA LYS A 320 -20.18 -20.12 -18.04
C LYS A 320 -20.13 -21.64 -18.17
N ARG A 321 -20.31 -22.13 -19.38
CA ARG A 321 -20.03 -23.52 -19.78
C ARG A 321 -18.75 -23.61 -20.59
N ILE A 322 -18.16 -24.80 -20.74
CA ILE A 322 -16.90 -25.01 -21.48
C ILE A 322 -16.98 -24.37 -22.88
N ALA A 323 -18.09 -24.61 -23.61
CA ALA A 323 -18.27 -24.09 -24.96
C ALA A 323 -18.17 -22.55 -25.04
N ASP A 324 -18.61 -21.84 -24.00
CA ASP A 324 -18.54 -20.38 -23.93
C ASP A 324 -17.12 -19.90 -23.59
N ALA A 325 -16.35 -20.69 -22.84
CA ALA A 325 -15.01 -20.32 -22.36
C ALA A 325 -13.90 -20.59 -23.39
N LEU A 326 -14.05 -21.64 -24.21
CA LEU A 326 -13.02 -22.09 -25.15
C LEU A 326 -12.53 -20.99 -26.12
N PRO A 327 -13.38 -20.17 -26.77
CA PRO A 327 -12.90 -19.12 -27.68
C PRO A 327 -12.02 -18.09 -26.99
N HIS A 328 -12.33 -17.76 -25.73
CA HIS A 328 -11.58 -16.80 -24.93
C HIS A 328 -10.22 -17.36 -24.50
N LEU A 329 -10.17 -18.65 -24.14
CA LEU A 329 -8.94 -19.35 -23.80
C LEU A 329 -8.01 -19.51 -25.01
N GLU A 330 -8.57 -19.85 -26.17
CA GLU A 330 -7.80 -19.95 -27.41
C GLU A 330 -7.24 -18.58 -27.83
N SER A 331 -8.00 -17.50 -27.64
CA SER A 331 -7.50 -16.14 -27.84
C SER A 331 -6.32 -15.82 -26.90
N VAL A 332 -6.40 -16.19 -25.61
CA VAL A 332 -5.28 -16.01 -24.67
C VAL A 332 -4.04 -16.80 -25.12
N ARG A 333 -4.22 -18.06 -25.53
CA ARG A 333 -3.15 -18.92 -26.04
C ARG A 333 -2.43 -18.29 -27.23
N LYS A 334 -3.17 -17.88 -28.27
CA LYS A 334 -2.61 -17.22 -29.47
C LYS A 334 -1.92 -15.90 -29.12
N ASN A 335 -2.52 -15.08 -28.27
CA ASN A 335 -1.96 -13.79 -27.86
C ASN A 335 -0.61 -13.91 -27.11
N ILE A 336 -0.36 -15.06 -26.47
CA ILE A 336 0.91 -15.36 -25.80
C ILE A 336 1.91 -15.94 -26.81
N GLU A 337 1.49 -16.90 -27.63
CA GLU A 337 2.30 -17.51 -28.70
C GLU A 337 2.87 -16.46 -29.67
N GLU A 338 2.05 -15.51 -30.11
CA GLU A 338 2.42 -14.47 -31.07
C GLU A 338 3.28 -13.36 -30.43
N TYR A 339 3.41 -13.34 -29.10
CA TYR A 339 4.13 -12.28 -28.41
C TYR A 339 5.63 -12.53 -28.41
N ARG A 340 6.38 -11.61 -29.02
CA ARG A 340 7.84 -11.59 -28.95
C ARG A 340 8.32 -10.68 -27.84
N LEU A 341 8.95 -11.27 -26.83
CA LEU A 341 9.58 -10.53 -25.75
C LEU A 341 10.99 -10.12 -26.19
N SER A 342 11.26 -8.82 -26.28
CA SER A 342 12.62 -8.32 -26.48
C SER A 342 13.36 -8.28 -25.15
N ILE A 343 14.39 -9.12 -25.02
CA ILE A 343 15.30 -9.08 -23.88
C ILE A 343 16.23 -7.89 -24.10
N ARG A 344 16.13 -6.89 -23.22
CA ARG A 344 17.07 -5.78 -23.18
C ARG A 344 18.21 -6.18 -22.27
N SER A 345 19.43 -6.23 -22.80
CA SER A 345 20.64 -6.47 -22.01
C SER A 345 20.80 -5.38 -20.96
N ASP A 346 21.07 -5.79 -19.72
CA ASP A 346 21.15 -4.95 -18.52
C ASP A 346 22.45 -4.11 -18.45
N ASP A 347 23.15 -3.93 -19.58
CA ASP A 347 24.45 -3.25 -19.66
C ASP A 347 24.29 -1.71 -19.65
N ARG A 348 23.46 -1.21 -18.73
CA ARG A 348 23.37 0.22 -18.42
C ARG A 348 24.19 0.51 -17.16
N PRO A 349 25.30 1.26 -17.27
CA PRO A 349 25.97 1.80 -16.09
C PRO A 349 24.96 2.61 -15.26
N LYS A 350 24.95 2.41 -13.93
CA LYS A 350 24.12 3.22 -13.01
C LYS A 350 24.50 4.70 -13.02
N ASP A 351 25.63 5.06 -13.63
CA ASP A 351 26.15 6.41 -13.74
C ASP A 351 25.79 7.05 -15.11
N PRO A 352 24.97 8.12 -15.15
CA PRO A 352 24.59 8.80 -16.39
C PRO A 352 25.76 9.30 -17.23
N LYS A 353 26.90 9.62 -16.60
CA LYS A 353 28.08 10.20 -17.29
C LYS A 353 28.90 9.19 -18.09
N GLN A 354 28.74 7.89 -17.82
CA GLN A 354 29.40 6.83 -18.61
C GLN A 354 28.56 6.38 -19.82
N GLY A 355 27.32 6.90 -19.98
CA GLY A 355 26.38 6.48 -21.02
C GLY A 355 26.56 7.14 -22.38
N GLU A 356 27.34 8.22 -22.49
CA GLU A 356 27.51 8.94 -23.76
C GLU A 356 28.49 8.24 -24.72
N GLY A 357 29.49 7.52 -24.20
CA GLY A 357 30.51 6.83 -25.01
C GLY A 357 30.09 5.47 -25.60
N LYS A 358 28.96 4.89 -25.17
CA LYS A 358 28.49 3.56 -25.63
C LYS A 358 27.24 3.61 -26.53
N ARG A 359 26.84 4.79 -27.02
CA ARG A 359 25.66 4.93 -27.91
C ARG A 359 25.83 4.29 -29.30
N GLY A 360 27.06 3.96 -29.70
CA GLY A 360 27.40 3.48 -31.04
C GLY A 360 27.40 1.96 -31.25
N ASN A 361 27.31 1.13 -30.20
CA ASN A 361 27.38 -0.33 -30.36
C ASN A 361 26.17 -1.02 -29.69
N ARG A 362 24.99 -0.94 -30.33
CA ARG A 362 23.77 -1.64 -29.91
C ARG A 362 23.89 -3.12 -30.26
N GLY A 363 24.55 -3.89 -29.40
CA GLY A 363 24.46 -5.36 -29.40
C GLY A 363 23.01 -5.82 -29.25
N GLY A 364 22.60 -6.77 -30.09
CA GLY A 364 21.22 -7.09 -30.43
C GLY A 364 20.28 -7.38 -29.26
N SER A 365 19.03 -6.91 -29.38
CA SER A 365 17.92 -7.40 -28.56
C SER A 365 17.59 -8.82 -29.02
N THR A 366 17.86 -9.81 -28.17
CA THR A 366 17.38 -11.18 -28.41
C THR A 366 15.86 -11.20 -28.21
N GLU A 367 15.11 -11.56 -29.25
CA GLU A 367 13.68 -11.82 -29.14
C GLU A 367 13.47 -13.27 -28.70
N VAL A 368 12.63 -13.47 -27.68
CA VAL A 368 12.21 -14.79 -27.23
C VAL A 368 10.69 -14.88 -27.24
N SER A 369 10.17 -16.08 -27.51
CA SER A 369 8.75 -16.40 -27.43
C SER A 369 8.54 -17.64 -26.57
N VAL A 370 7.34 -17.74 -26.00
CA VAL A 370 6.90 -18.90 -25.23
C VAL A 370 5.48 -19.26 -25.63
N THR A 371 5.11 -20.52 -25.43
CA THR A 371 3.74 -20.99 -25.59
C THR A 371 3.16 -21.43 -24.25
N ILE A 372 1.86 -21.62 -24.21
CA ILE A 372 1.16 -22.15 -23.04
C ILE A 372 0.26 -23.30 -23.44
N SER A 373 0.18 -24.30 -22.57
CA SER A 373 -0.81 -25.37 -22.65
C SER A 373 -1.96 -25.08 -21.69
N ILE A 374 -3.20 -25.39 -22.08
CA ILE A 374 -4.40 -25.09 -21.29
C ILE A 374 -5.25 -26.36 -21.14
N GLY A 375 -5.61 -26.70 -19.91
CA GLY A 375 -6.59 -27.72 -19.57
C GLY A 375 -7.85 -27.11 -18.99
N VAL A 376 -9.04 -27.53 -19.45
CA VAL A 376 -10.31 -26.88 -19.12
C VAL A 376 -11.29 -27.90 -18.57
N ALA A 377 -11.95 -27.58 -17.46
CA ALA A 377 -13.04 -28.37 -16.92
C ALA A 377 -14.22 -27.49 -16.47
N GLU A 378 -15.42 -28.02 -16.62
CA GLU A 378 -16.67 -27.39 -16.20
C GLU A 378 -17.18 -28.05 -14.93
N TYR A 379 -17.79 -27.26 -14.04
CA TYR A 379 -18.59 -27.81 -12.96
C TYR A 379 -19.91 -28.36 -13.50
N GLY A 380 -20.15 -29.65 -13.28
CA GLY A 380 -21.33 -30.37 -13.75
C GLY A 380 -21.60 -31.61 -12.89
N GLU A 381 -22.53 -32.45 -13.32
CA GLU A 381 -22.93 -33.67 -12.57
C GLU A 381 -21.75 -34.63 -12.33
N ASP A 382 -20.78 -34.65 -13.25
CA ASP A 382 -19.58 -35.50 -13.16
C ASP A 382 -18.56 -35.01 -12.11
N HIS A 383 -18.68 -33.75 -11.64
CA HIS A 383 -17.73 -33.10 -10.74
C HIS A 383 -18.49 -32.38 -9.61
N GLY A 384 -18.75 -33.11 -8.52
CA GLY A 384 -19.53 -32.64 -7.38
C GLY A 384 -18.83 -31.57 -6.53
N SER A 385 -17.50 -31.43 -6.65
CA SER A 385 -16.71 -30.46 -5.88
C SER A 385 -15.75 -29.60 -6.72
N THR A 386 -15.37 -28.44 -6.19
CA THR A 386 -14.35 -27.56 -6.77
C THR A 386 -13.00 -28.26 -6.94
N ALA A 387 -12.64 -29.14 -6.01
CA ALA A 387 -11.41 -29.94 -6.06
C ALA A 387 -11.43 -30.94 -7.23
N GLU A 388 -12.58 -31.56 -7.53
CA GLU A 388 -12.73 -32.46 -8.66
C GLU A 388 -12.63 -31.73 -10.00
N VAL A 389 -13.26 -30.55 -10.13
CA VAL A 389 -13.14 -29.72 -11.34
C VAL A 389 -11.70 -29.27 -11.55
N MET A 390 -11.00 -28.82 -10.50
CA MET A 390 -9.57 -28.48 -10.58
C MET A 390 -8.74 -29.69 -11.05
N LYS A 391 -9.00 -30.89 -10.50
CA LYS A 391 -8.32 -32.12 -10.89
C LYS A 391 -8.63 -32.53 -12.34
N ALA A 392 -9.85 -32.30 -12.82
CA ALA A 392 -10.22 -32.54 -14.20
C ALA A 392 -9.51 -31.57 -15.15
N ALA A 393 -9.43 -30.29 -14.80
CA ALA A 393 -8.69 -29.29 -15.56
C ALA A 393 -7.19 -29.61 -15.61
N ASP A 394 -6.60 -30.07 -14.50
CA ASP A 394 -5.21 -30.53 -14.45
C ASP A 394 -4.95 -31.74 -15.36
N LYS A 395 -5.84 -32.74 -15.34
CA LYS A 395 -5.78 -33.87 -16.26
C LYS A 395 -5.89 -33.43 -17.73
N ALA A 396 -6.75 -32.46 -18.02
CA ALA A 396 -6.87 -31.88 -19.36
C ALA A 396 -5.60 -31.14 -19.77
N LEU A 397 -4.94 -30.45 -18.84
CA LEU A 397 -3.66 -29.77 -19.08
C LEU A 397 -2.55 -30.78 -19.37
N TYR A 398 -2.52 -31.89 -18.64
CA TYR A 398 -1.60 -32.99 -18.94
C TYR A 398 -1.84 -33.56 -20.36
N ARG A 399 -3.11 -33.73 -20.78
CA ARG A 399 -3.45 -34.14 -22.15
C ARG A 399 -2.95 -33.14 -23.20
N ALA A 400 -3.06 -31.84 -22.95
CA ALA A 400 -2.52 -30.82 -23.84
C ALA A 400 -0.99 -30.94 -23.96
N LYS A 401 -0.29 -31.14 -22.83
CA LYS A 401 1.17 -31.34 -22.81
C LYS A 401 1.60 -32.61 -23.55
N SER A 402 0.85 -33.72 -23.42
CA SER A 402 1.16 -34.98 -24.09
C SER A 402 0.86 -34.95 -25.59
N LYS A 403 -0.10 -34.13 -26.04
CA LYS A 403 -0.48 -33.96 -27.46
C LYS A 403 0.40 -32.97 -28.23
N GLY A 404 1.54 -32.57 -27.67
CA GLY A 404 2.47 -31.65 -28.33
C GLY A 404 2.43 -30.21 -27.83
N ARG A 405 1.76 -29.94 -26.69
CA ARG A 405 1.69 -28.61 -26.04
C ARG A 405 0.98 -27.56 -26.89
N ASN A 406 1.06 -26.29 -26.49
CA ASN A 406 0.53 -25.13 -27.22
C ASN A 406 -0.91 -25.32 -27.73
N GLN A 407 -1.78 -25.85 -26.87
CA GLN A 407 -3.17 -26.17 -27.23
C GLN A 407 -4.08 -26.12 -26.02
N VAL A 408 -5.38 -26.06 -26.29
CA VAL A 408 -6.45 -26.15 -25.28
C VAL A 408 -7.05 -27.55 -25.34
N CYS A 409 -7.14 -28.22 -24.19
CA CYS A 409 -7.82 -29.51 -24.02
C CYS A 409 -8.89 -29.41 -22.94
N THR A 410 -9.98 -30.15 -23.13
CA THR A 410 -11.06 -30.36 -22.15
C THR A 410 -10.97 -31.74 -21.56
#